data_AF-A0A928ZR63-F1
#
_entry.id   AF-A0A928ZR63-F1
#
_cell.length_a   1.000
_cell.length_b   1.000
_cell.length_c   1.000
_cell.angle_alpha   90.00
_cell.angle_beta   90.00
_cell.angle_gamma   90.00
#
_symmetry.space_group_name_H-M   'P 1'
#
loop_
_entity.id
_entity.type
_entity.pdbx_description
1 polymer ?
#
loop_
_entity_poly.entity_id
_entity_poly.type
_entity_poly.pdbx_seq_one_letter_code
_entity_poly.pdbx_strand_id
1 'polypeptide(L)'
;MIFYRDRADGPIHAIEFVVVDDGQTLSRVNPIHLKGVPQTKLRSHIKNVLGVLKAQFGQDIRISQSRQPASLCPLCQQSGEETDE
;
A
#
# COMPACT_ATOMS: atom_id res chain seq x y z
N MET A 1 -17.60 1.09 -14.16
CA MET A 1 -16.14 1.18 -13.96
C MET A 1 -15.90 2.13 -12.80
N ILE A 2 -15.39 1.66 -11.65
CA ILE A 2 -15.07 2.54 -10.52
C ILE A 2 -13.68 3.11 -10.79
N PHE A 3 -13.63 4.34 -11.30
CA PHE A 3 -12.39 5.07 -11.46
C PHE A 3 -11.89 5.46 -10.07
N TYR A 4 -10.80 4.83 -9.62
CA TYR A 4 -10.02 5.33 -8.50
C TYR A 4 -9.46 6.68 -8.94
N ARG A 5 -10.09 7.75 -8.44
CA ARG A 5 -9.71 9.14 -8.71
C ARG A 5 -8.29 9.36 -8.19
N ASP A 6 -7.33 9.47 -9.12
CA ASP A 6 -6.02 10.04 -8.84
C ASP A 6 -6.25 11.49 -8.44
N ARG A 7 -6.19 11.73 -7.13
CA ARG A 7 -6.22 13.06 -6.54
C ARG A 7 -5.05 13.05 -5.58
N ALA A 8 -4.08 13.92 -5.81
CA ALA A 8 -3.07 14.23 -4.80
C ALA A 8 -3.72 14.59 -3.44
N ASP A 9 -4.97 15.06 -3.48
CA ASP A 9 -5.84 15.41 -2.34
C ASP A 9 -7.02 14.42 -2.12
N GLY A 10 -6.95 13.20 -2.68
CA GLY A 10 -7.96 12.15 -2.51
C GLY A 10 -7.68 11.27 -1.30
N PRO A 11 -8.68 10.52 -0.79
CA PRO A 11 -8.57 9.77 0.47
C PRO A 11 -7.53 8.63 0.44
N ILE A 12 -6.89 8.36 -0.70
CA ILE A 12 -5.92 7.27 -0.87
C ILE A 12 -4.70 7.80 -1.63
N HIS A 13 -3.67 8.14 -0.89
CA HIS A 13 -2.38 8.61 -1.39
C HIS A 13 -1.36 7.48 -1.52
N ALA A 14 -1.39 6.51 -0.60
CA ALA A 14 -0.57 5.30 -0.64
C ALA A 14 -1.37 4.06 -0.22
N ILE A 15 -0.87 2.89 -0.58
CA ILE A 15 -1.42 1.60 -0.14
C ILE A 15 -0.34 0.80 0.55
N GLU A 16 -0.70 0.20 1.67
CA GLU A 16 0.12 -0.69 2.47
C GLU A 16 -0.55 -2.06 2.60
N PHE A 17 0.27 -3.11 2.67
CA PHE A 17 -0.20 -4.46 2.97
C PHE A 17 0.49 -5.00 4.21
N VAL A 18 -0.30 -5.56 5.11
CA VAL A 18 0.17 -6.19 6.34
C VAL A 18 -0.43 -7.58 6.42
N VAL A 19 0.41 -8.59 6.62
CA VAL A 19 -0.01 -9.95 6.92
C VAL A 19 -0.18 -10.07 8.42
N VAL A 20 -1.37 -10.48 8.86
CA VAL A 20 -1.71 -10.65 10.27
C VAL A 20 -2.12 -12.10 10.49
N ASP A 21 -1.53 -12.74 11.50
CA ASP A 21 -1.91 -14.06 11.95
C ASP A 21 -1.94 -14.10 13.48
N ASP A 22 -3.01 -14.67 14.04
CA ASP A 22 -3.25 -14.71 15.48
C ASP A 22 -3.02 -13.37 16.22
N GLY A 23 -3.41 -12.26 15.57
CA GLY A 23 -3.23 -10.90 16.11
C GLY A 23 -1.81 -10.33 16.01
N GLN A 24 -0.83 -11.10 15.51
CA GLN A 24 0.54 -10.66 15.28
C GLN A 24 0.77 -10.27 13.82
N THR A 25 1.58 -9.22 13.61
CA THR A 25 2.01 -8.84 12.27
C THR A 25 3.17 -9.73 11.83
N LEU A 26 2.94 -10.59 10.84
CA LEU A 26 3.96 -11.49 10.29
C LEU A 26 4.81 -10.83 9.22
N SER A 27 4.22 -9.93 8.43
CA SER A 27 4.91 -9.28 7.32
C SER A 27 4.27 -7.95 6.97
N ARG A 28 5.08 -7.02 6.49
CA ARG A 28 4.66 -5.70 6.01
C ARG A 28 5.29 -5.47 4.64
N VAL A 29 4.46 -5.15 3.66
CA VAL A 29 4.93 -4.71 2.33
C VAL A 29 5.01 -3.21 2.35
N ASN A 30 6.17 -2.67 1.98
CA ASN A 30 6.40 -1.24 1.94
C ASN A 30 5.33 -0.54 1.09
N PRO A 31 4.76 0.56 1.60
CA PRO A 31 3.72 1.26 0.87
C PRO A 31 4.26 1.84 -0.43
N ILE A 32 3.38 1.99 -1.41
CA ILE A 32 3.68 2.67 -2.67
C ILE A 32 2.81 3.92 -2.83
N HIS A 33 3.39 5.01 -3.33
CA HIS A 33 2.63 6.18 -3.76
C HIS A 33 1.73 5.82 -4.94
N LEU A 34 0.51 6.35 -4.92
CA LEU A 34 -0.43 6.20 -6.02
C LEU A 34 -0.37 7.36 -7.02
N LYS A 35 0.26 8.49 -6.67
CA LYS A 35 0.36 9.68 -7.51
C LYS A 35 1.04 9.33 -8.84
N GLY A 36 0.33 9.53 -9.95
CA GLY A 36 0.85 9.24 -11.29
C GLY A 36 0.97 7.75 -11.64
N VAL A 37 0.47 6.85 -10.78
CA VAL A 37 0.44 5.40 -11.08
C VAL A 37 -0.84 5.07 -11.85
N PRO A 38 -0.73 4.53 -13.09
CA PRO A 38 -1.90 4.08 -13.84
C PRO A 38 -2.68 3.00 -13.09
N GLN A 39 -4.02 3.05 -13.15
CA GLN A 39 -4.89 2.08 -12.46
C GLN A 39 -4.62 0.63 -12.86
N THR A 40 -4.21 0.38 -14.11
CA THR A 40 -3.85 -0.97 -14.59
C THR A 40 -2.63 -1.50 -13.86
N LYS A 41 -1.59 -0.67 -13.69
CA LYS A 41 -0.39 -1.01 -12.90
C LYS A 41 -0.73 -1.22 -11.43
N LEU A 42 -1.59 -0.38 -10.85
CA LEU A 42 -2.05 -0.55 -9.47
C LEU A 42 -2.76 -1.89 -9.26
N ARG A 43 -3.73 -2.22 -10.12
CA ARG A 43 -4.46 -3.49 -10.02
C ARG A 43 -3.54 -4.70 -10.19
N SER A 44 -2.56 -4.61 -11.10
CA SER A 44 -1.56 -5.66 -11.26
C SER A 44 -0.67 -5.79 -10.03
N HIS A 45 -0.23 -4.67 -9.45
CA HIS A 45 0.59 -4.66 -8.25
C HIS A 45 -0.15 -5.30 -7.06
N ILE A 46 -1.40 -4.91 -6.81
CA ILE A 46 -2.22 -5.50 -5.74
C ILE A 46 -2.35 -7.01 -5.93
N LYS A 47 -2.64 -7.48 -7.15
CA LYS A 47 -2.74 -8.91 -7.45
C LYS A 47 -1.41 -9.64 -7.20
N ASN A 48 -0.30 -9.06 -7.63
CA ASN A 48 1.02 -9.65 -7.46
C ASN A 48 1.39 -9.75 -5.98
N VAL A 49 1.20 -8.67 -5.21
CA VAL A 49 1.47 -8.66 -3.76
C VAL A 49 0.61 -9.71 -3.05
N LEU A 50 -0.70 -9.73 -3.30
CA LEU A 50 -1.58 -10.74 -2.69
C LEU A 50 -1.18 -12.17 -3.09
N GLY A 51 -0.76 -12.38 -4.34
CA GLY A 51 -0.27 -13.67 -4.82
C GLY A 51 0.99 -14.13 -4.10
N VAL A 52 1.97 -13.23 -3.95
CA VAL A 52 3.23 -13.51 -3.23
C VAL A 52 2.96 -13.79 -1.76
N LEU A 53 2.16 -12.95 -1.09
CA LEU A 53 1.84 -13.13 0.33
C LEU A 53 1.09 -14.44 0.58
N LYS A 54 0.14 -14.81 -0.28
CA LYS A 54 -0.57 -16.09 -0.18
C LYS A 54 0.32 -17.30 -0.49
N ALA A 55 1.26 -17.17 -1.42
CA ALA A 55 2.23 -18.22 -1.70
C ALA A 55 3.19 -18.43 -0.52
N GLN A 56 3.55 -17.35 0.18
CA GLN A 56 4.48 -17.38 1.30
C GLN A 56 3.84 -17.84 2.62
N PHE A 57 2.63 -17.37 2.93
CA PHE A 57 1.97 -17.59 4.22
C PHE A 57 0.76 -18.51 4.16
N GLY A 58 0.37 -19.00 2.98
CA GLY A 58 -0.81 -19.84 2.77
C GLY A 58 -2.03 -19.04 2.27
N GLN A 59 -3.00 -19.75 1.67
CA GLN A 59 -4.18 -19.12 1.05
C GLN A 59 -5.15 -18.51 2.05
N ASP A 60 -5.17 -19.04 3.29
CA ASP A 60 -6.13 -18.67 4.34
C ASP A 60 -5.65 -17.53 5.24
N ILE A 61 -4.46 -16.98 4.95
CA ILE A 61 -3.85 -15.92 5.74
C ILE A 61 -4.63 -14.61 5.65
N ARG A 62 -4.76 -13.91 6.78
CA ARG A 62 -5.42 -12.60 6.81
C ARG A 62 -4.46 -11.50 6.36
N ILE A 63 -4.76 -10.89 5.22
CA ILE A 63 -4.02 -9.74 4.69
C ILE A 63 -4.84 -8.48 4.91
N SER A 64 -4.33 -7.55 5.72
CA SER A 64 -4.88 -6.22 5.89
C SER A 64 -4.32 -5.29 4.82
N GLN A 65 -5.21 -4.56 4.14
CA GLN A 65 -4.84 -3.52 3.18
C GLN A 65 -5.21 -2.16 3.77
N SER A 66 -4.21 -1.34 4.09
CA SER A 66 -4.43 0.03 4.55
C SER A 66 -4.29 1.02 3.39
N ARG A 67 -5.22 1.97 3.33
CA ARG A 67 -5.25 3.06 2.36
C ARG A 67 -4.94 4.34 3.11
N GLN A 68 -3.75 4.87 2.88
CA GLN A 68 -3.21 6.00 3.62
C GLN A 68 -3.54 7.30 2.87
N PRO A 69 -4.18 8.31 3.49
CA PRO A 69 -4.21 9.67 2.93
C PRO A 69 -2.80 10.28 2.95
N ALA A 70 -2.61 11.41 2.25
CA ALA A 70 -1.29 12.04 2.13
C ALA A 70 -0.67 12.40 3.49
N SER A 71 -1.49 12.87 4.42
CA SER A 71 -1.07 13.24 5.78
C SER A 71 -0.54 12.07 6.63
N LEU A 72 -0.93 10.83 6.28
CA LEU A 72 -0.49 9.61 6.97
C LEU A 72 0.41 8.74 6.08
N CYS A 73 0.85 9.27 4.94
CA CYS A 73 1.74 8.52 4.06
C CYS A 73 3.16 8.54 4.63
N PRO A 74 3.71 7.39 5.04
CA PRO A 74 5.05 7.34 5.61
C PRO A 74 6.13 7.75 4.60
N LEU A 75 5.89 7.56 3.30
CA LEU A 75 6.81 8.02 2.25
C LEU A 75 6.86 9.56 2.14
N CYS A 76 5.71 10.23 2.21
CA CYS A 76 5.68 11.71 2.23
C CYS A 76 6.24 12.27 3.54
N GLN A 77 6.01 11.59 4.66
CA GLN A 77 6.57 12.00 5.95
C GLN A 77 8.11 11.87 5.95
N GLN A 78 8.66 10.83 5.34
CA GLN A 78 10.12 10.65 5.19
C GLN A 78 10.74 11.68 4.23
N SER A 79 10.00 12.15 3.22
CA SER A 79 10.50 13.14 2.24
C SER A 79 10.67 14.55 2.82
N GLY A 80 10.23 14.80 4.05
CA GLY A 80 10.40 16.06 4.76
C GLY A 80 11.68 16.14 5.62
N GLU A 81 12.44 15.05 5.72
CA GLU A 81 13.66 14.96 6.54
C GLU A 81 14.97 15.01 5.73
N GLU A 82 14.91 15.25 4.41
CA GLU A 82 16.11 15.48 3.58
C GLU A 82 16.18 16.94 3.10
N THR A 83 16.28 17.88 4.04
CA THR A 83 16.78 19.23 3.73
C THR A 83 17.60 19.78 4.88
N ASP A 84 18.81 19.27 5.04
CA ASP A 84 19.92 20.00 5.65
C ASP A 84 21.23 19.46 5.06
N GLU A 85 21.63 20.03 3.92
CA GLU A 85 23.04 20.33 3.60
C GLU A 85 23.13 21.46 2.57
#